data_AF-A0A2A9F0H6-F1
#
_entry.id   AF-A0A2A9F0H6-F1
#
_cell.length_a   1.000
_cell.length_b   1.000
_cell.length_c   1.000
_cell.angle_alpha   90.00
_cell.angle_beta   90.00
_cell.angle_gamma   90.00
#
_symmetry.space_group_name_H-M   'P 1'
#
loop_
_entity.id
_entity.type
_entity.pdbx_description
1 polymer ?
#
loop_
_entity_poly.entity_id
_entity_poly.type
_entity_poly.pdbx_seq_one_letter_code
_entity_poly.pdbx_strand_id
1 'polypeptide(L)'
;MSTAVRTAAPAEAGAVDRPPRRTVEVWSAAAGMVLTTVLAGGFALVVNAVDEQTFADSLLPALRETGTVADGVALDAAFTGARTLAAWFGFTVVTVLLLGAIGIFLARRRPRRRGTGWWFLAAGLVCLVGSQLVLYPVAFLFFVSAGLFALRKPDPGSNP
;
A
#
# COMPACT_ATOMS: atom_id res chain seq x y z
N MET A 1 -9.06 0.17 -71.21
CA MET A 1 -9.41 -1.16 -70.68
C MET A 1 -8.18 -1.73 -69.97
N SER A 2 -8.14 -1.67 -68.64
CA SER A 2 -7.52 -2.67 -67.74
C SER A 2 -7.60 -2.11 -66.32
N THR A 3 -8.70 -2.43 -65.65
CA THR A 3 -8.98 -2.11 -64.26
C THR A 3 -8.20 -3.11 -63.41
N ALA A 4 -7.11 -2.67 -62.78
CA ALA A 4 -6.40 -3.50 -61.82
C ALA A 4 -7.27 -3.66 -60.56
N VAL A 5 -7.90 -4.83 -60.45
CA VAL A 5 -8.66 -5.28 -59.28
C VAL A 5 -7.71 -5.34 -58.10
N ARG A 6 -7.86 -4.39 -57.17
CA ARG A 6 -7.19 -4.38 -55.88
C ARG A 6 -7.86 -5.44 -55.01
N THR A 7 -7.27 -6.63 -54.94
CA THR A 7 -7.68 -7.66 -53.99
C THR A 7 -7.40 -7.14 -52.58
N ALA A 8 -8.44 -6.68 -51.90
CA ALA A 8 -8.39 -6.38 -50.48
C ALA A 8 -8.18 -7.70 -49.72
N ALA A 9 -7.06 -7.81 -49.03
CA ALA A 9 -6.82 -8.90 -48.09
C ALA A 9 -7.95 -8.92 -47.03
N PRO A 10 -8.40 -10.11 -46.59
CA PRO A 10 -9.44 -10.21 -45.58
C PRO A 10 -8.94 -9.56 -44.30
N ALA A 11 -9.76 -8.66 -43.75
CA ALA A 11 -9.53 -8.03 -42.46
C ALA A 11 -9.25 -9.11 -41.41
N GLU A 12 -8.02 -9.11 -40.87
CA GLU A 12 -7.68 -9.98 -39.76
C GLU A 12 -8.69 -9.74 -38.64
N ALA A 13 -9.42 -10.80 -38.36
CA ALA A 13 -10.43 -10.88 -37.32
C ALA A 13 -9.87 -10.32 -36.02
N GLY A 14 -10.68 -9.47 -35.37
CA GLY A 14 -10.28 -8.65 -34.25
C GLY A 14 -9.52 -9.43 -33.19
N ALA A 15 -8.23 -9.12 -33.07
CA ALA A 15 -7.57 -9.19 -31.78
C ALA A 15 -8.33 -8.21 -30.88
N VAL A 16 -9.31 -8.73 -30.13
CA VAL A 16 -9.88 -8.04 -28.99
C VAL A 16 -8.72 -7.82 -28.05
N ASP A 17 -8.07 -6.68 -28.19
CA ASP A 17 -7.02 -6.20 -27.32
C ASP A 17 -7.67 -6.00 -25.96
N ARG A 18 -7.70 -7.09 -25.17
CA ARG A 18 -8.34 -7.09 -23.86
C ARG A 18 -7.52 -6.11 -23.05
N PRO A 19 -8.11 -4.97 -22.60
CA PRO A 19 -7.34 -3.97 -21.88
C PRO A 19 -6.66 -4.68 -20.72
N PRO A 20 -5.32 -4.63 -20.65
CA PRO A 20 -4.57 -5.54 -19.81
C PRO A 20 -4.96 -5.28 -18.36
N ARG A 21 -5.64 -6.26 -17.76
CA ARG A 21 -6.30 -6.12 -16.47
C ARG A 21 -5.29 -5.63 -15.43
N ARG A 22 -5.59 -4.51 -14.77
CA ARG A 22 -4.79 -3.90 -13.68
C ARG A 22 -4.85 -4.70 -12.37
N THR A 23 -5.06 -5.99 -12.49
CA THR A 23 -5.33 -6.90 -11.38
C THR A 23 -4.10 -6.98 -10.48
N VAL A 24 -2.90 -7.12 -11.06
CA VAL A 24 -1.65 -7.23 -10.29
C VAL A 24 -1.39 -5.97 -9.45
N GLU A 25 -1.56 -4.77 -10.03
CA GLU A 25 -1.34 -3.49 -9.35
C GLU A 25 -2.30 -3.29 -8.17
N VAL A 26 -3.57 -3.67 -8.34
CA VAL A 26 -4.58 -3.59 -7.29
C VAL A 26 -4.35 -4.66 -6.22
N TRP A 27 -3.93 -5.86 -6.61
CA TRP A 27 -3.61 -6.93 -5.65
C TRP A 27 -2.38 -6.61 -4.80
N SER A 28 -1.32 -6.02 -5.38
CA SER A 28 -0.14 -5.62 -4.62
C SER A 28 -0.47 -4.49 -3.63
N ALA A 29 -1.29 -3.52 -4.03
CA ALA A 29 -1.76 -2.47 -3.13
C ALA A 29 -2.69 -3.02 -2.04
N ALA A 30 -3.60 -3.93 -2.37
CA ALA A 30 -4.48 -4.58 -1.41
C ALA A 30 -3.71 -5.44 -0.41
N ALA A 31 -2.70 -6.19 -0.87
CA ALA A 31 -1.80 -6.94 0.01
C ALA A 31 -1.04 -6.01 0.97
N GLY A 32 -0.52 -4.89 0.46
CA GLY A 32 0.11 -3.85 1.29
C GLY A 32 -0.86 -3.32 2.35
N MET A 33 -2.10 -2.98 1.98
CA MET A 33 -3.12 -2.48 2.91
C MET A 33 -3.46 -3.50 4.01
N VAL A 34 -3.62 -4.78 3.64
CA VAL A 34 -3.89 -5.85 4.60
C VAL A 34 -2.71 -6.02 5.55
N LEU A 35 -1.48 -6.10 5.04
CA LEU A 35 -0.28 -6.25 5.87
C LEU A 35 -0.07 -5.06 6.81
N THR A 36 -0.25 -3.83 6.33
CA THR A 36 -0.18 -2.62 7.18
C THR A 36 -1.23 -2.68 8.29
N THR A 37 -2.45 -3.11 7.97
CA THR A 37 -3.54 -3.20 8.97
C THR A 37 -3.27 -4.27 10.01
N VAL A 38 -2.82 -5.45 9.59
CA VAL A 38 -2.53 -6.55 10.52
C VAL A 38 -1.34 -6.21 11.42
N LEU A 39 -0.23 -5.74 10.85
CA LEU A 39 0.99 -5.50 11.62
C LEU A 39 0.89 -4.23 12.47
N ALA A 40 0.69 -3.06 11.84
CA ALA A 40 0.66 -1.80 12.57
C ALA A 40 -0.66 -1.58 13.30
N GLY A 41 -1.78 -1.95 12.68
CA GLY A 41 -3.09 -1.85 13.32
C GLY A 41 -3.28 -2.87 14.44
N GLY A 42 -2.80 -4.10 14.27
CA GLY A 42 -2.80 -5.12 15.33
C GLY A 42 -1.96 -4.69 16.53
N PHE A 43 -0.73 -4.20 16.31
CA PHE A 43 0.09 -3.63 17.37
C PHE A 43 -0.62 -2.46 18.08
N ALA A 44 -1.15 -1.51 17.29
CA ALA A 44 -1.85 -0.36 17.83
C ALA A 44 -3.04 -0.75 18.72
N LEU A 45 -3.80 -1.77 18.30
CA LEU A 45 -4.95 -2.26 19.04
C LEU A 45 -4.51 -2.97 20.33
N VAL A 46 -3.53 -3.87 20.27
CA VAL A 46 -3.04 -4.61 21.43
C VAL A 46 -2.52 -3.66 22.50
N VAL A 47 -1.64 -2.72 22.13
CA VAL A 47 -1.02 -1.80 23.09
C VAL A 47 -2.03 -0.82 23.70
N ASN A 48 -3.06 -0.40 22.95
CA ASN A 48 -4.10 0.47 23.49
C ASN A 48 -5.18 -0.28 24.30
N ALA A 49 -5.32 -1.58 24.10
CA ALA A 49 -6.31 -2.41 24.80
C ALA A 49 -5.82 -2.93 26.16
N VAL A 50 -4.49 -3.09 26.33
CA VAL A 50 -3.91 -3.55 27.60
C VAL A 50 -3.78 -2.44 28.62
N ASP A 51 -3.91 -2.80 29.90
CA ASP A 51 -3.56 -1.93 31.02
C ASP A 51 -2.05 -1.98 31.34
N GLU A 52 -1.61 -1.08 32.21
CA GLU A 52 -0.19 -0.94 32.57
C GLU A 52 0.38 -2.20 33.21
N GLN A 53 -0.43 -2.91 34.01
CA GLN A 53 -0.01 -4.15 34.67
C GLN A 53 0.21 -5.28 33.65
N THR A 54 -0.74 -5.48 32.74
CA THR A 54 -0.61 -6.47 31.66
C THR A 54 0.56 -6.13 30.73
N PHE A 55 0.79 -4.84 30.46
CA PHE A 55 1.96 -4.40 29.72
C PHE A 55 3.27 -4.76 30.45
N ALA A 56 3.35 -4.53 31.76
CA ALA A 56 4.51 -4.85 32.58
C ALA A 56 4.82 -6.35 32.61
N ASP A 57 3.77 -7.18 32.71
CA ASP A 57 3.91 -8.62 32.89
C ASP A 57 4.20 -9.36 31.57
N SER A 58 3.65 -8.87 30.45
CA SER A 58 3.69 -9.60 29.17
C SER A 58 4.48 -8.93 28.06
N LEU A 59 4.45 -7.59 27.95
CA LEU A 59 5.02 -6.87 26.81
C LEU A 59 6.41 -6.31 27.13
N LEU A 60 6.57 -5.70 28.30
CA LEU A 60 7.84 -5.09 28.71
C LEU A 60 9.02 -6.09 28.74
N PRO A 61 8.87 -7.34 29.22
CA PRO A 61 9.97 -8.32 29.19
C PRO A 61 10.41 -8.63 27.77
N ALA A 62 9.46 -8.89 26.86
CA ALA A 62 9.75 -9.16 25.46
C ALA A 62 10.40 -7.94 24.75
N LEU A 63 9.97 -6.72 25.09
CA LEU A 63 10.57 -5.50 24.56
C LEU A 63 12.02 -5.29 25.06
N ARG A 64 12.31 -5.68 26.30
CA ARG A 64 13.68 -5.65 26.84
C ARG A 64 14.57 -6.73 26.25
N GLU A 65 14.07 -7.95 26.13
CA GLU A 65 14.80 -9.07 25.50
C GLU A 65 15.19 -8.77 24.06
N THR A 66 14.31 -8.07 23.33
CA THR A 66 14.58 -7.63 21.94
C THR A 66 15.43 -6.36 21.86
N GLY A 67 15.77 -5.73 22.99
CA GLY A 67 16.50 -4.47 23.04
C GLY A 67 15.72 -3.26 22.53
N THR A 68 14.40 -3.37 22.36
CA THR A 68 13.55 -2.25 21.93
C THR A 68 13.29 -1.25 23.05
N VAL A 69 13.35 -1.68 24.32
CA VAL A 69 13.32 -0.82 25.50
C VAL A 69 14.53 -1.16 26.36
N ALA A 70 15.30 -0.15 26.78
CA ALA A 70 16.45 -0.37 27.66
C ALA A 70 16.00 -0.74 29.09
N ASP A 71 16.77 -1.59 29.76
CA ASP A 71 16.44 -2.11 31.12
C ASP A 71 16.26 -1.01 32.17
N GLY A 72 16.85 0.18 31.97
CA GLY A 72 16.74 1.33 32.86
C GLY A 72 15.54 2.25 32.62
N VAL A 73 14.70 1.99 31.61
CA VAL A 73 13.51 2.81 31.37
C VAL A 73 12.42 2.43 32.37
N ALA A 74 11.89 3.44 33.07
CA ALA A 74 10.79 3.29 34.02
C ALA A 74 9.53 2.76 33.31
N LEU A 75 8.74 1.93 34.01
CA LEU A 75 7.53 1.29 33.48
C LEU A 75 6.55 2.31 32.89
N ASP A 76 6.21 3.36 33.65
CA ASP A 76 5.28 4.41 33.22
C ASP A 76 5.74 5.12 31.94
N ALA A 77 7.04 5.42 31.84
CA ALA A 77 7.62 6.04 30.64
C ALA A 77 7.58 5.08 29.44
N ALA A 78 7.88 3.79 29.65
CA ALA A 78 7.81 2.77 28.60
C ALA A 78 6.35 2.56 28.13
N PHE A 79 5.41 2.51 29.06
CA PHE A 79 3.98 2.33 28.77
C PHE A 79 3.40 3.53 28.02
N THR A 80 3.68 4.75 28.50
CA THR A 80 3.27 5.99 27.83
C THR A 80 3.88 6.11 26.43
N GLY A 81 5.16 5.77 26.29
CA GLY A 81 5.85 5.73 25.00
C GLY A 81 5.20 4.72 24.04
N ALA A 82 4.93 3.49 24.52
CA ALA A 82 4.29 2.46 23.73
C ALA A 82 2.88 2.87 23.27
N ARG A 83 2.04 3.44 24.15
CA ARG A 83 0.70 3.93 23.78
C ARG A 83 0.76 5.08 22.78
N THR A 84 1.70 5.99 22.94
CA THR A 84 1.90 7.11 21.99
C THR A 84 2.29 6.58 20.61
N LEU A 85 3.23 5.64 20.56
CA LEU A 85 3.65 4.99 19.32
C LEU A 85 2.51 4.19 18.69
N ALA A 86 1.74 3.46 19.50
CA ALA A 86 0.56 2.72 19.07
C ALA A 86 -0.52 3.63 18.47
N ALA A 87 -0.79 4.78 19.09
CA ALA A 87 -1.71 5.77 18.54
C ALA A 87 -1.22 6.34 17.20
N TRP A 88 0.08 6.61 17.08
CA TRP A 88 0.71 7.06 15.83
C TRP A 88 0.62 6.02 14.71
N PHE A 89 0.84 4.74 15.04
CA PHE A 89 0.62 3.63 14.11
C PHE A 89 -0.84 3.54 13.67
N GLY A 90 -1.79 3.65 14.61
CA GLY A 90 -3.22 3.65 14.28
C GLY A 90 -3.59 4.77 13.31
N PHE A 91 -3.12 5.99 13.55
CA PHE A 91 -3.31 7.13 12.65
C PHE A 91 -2.71 6.89 11.26
N THR A 92 -1.50 6.30 11.21
CA THR A 92 -0.83 5.94 9.96
C THR A 92 -1.63 4.92 9.17
N VAL A 93 -2.14 3.87 9.81
CA VAL A 93 -2.97 2.82 9.19
C VAL A 93 -4.20 3.43 8.54
N VAL A 94 -4.94 4.28 9.27
CA VAL A 94 -6.13 4.96 8.75
C VAL A 94 -5.77 5.78 7.51
N THR A 95 -4.68 6.55 7.57
CA THR A 95 -4.23 7.39 6.46
C THR A 95 -3.84 6.56 5.24
N VAL A 96 -3.05 5.50 5.41
CA VAL A 96 -2.65 4.58 4.34
C VAL A 96 -3.86 3.90 3.71
N LEU A 97 -4.83 3.48 4.52
CA LEU A 97 -6.05 2.84 4.03
C LEU A 97 -6.91 3.80 3.21
N LEU A 98 -7.05 5.05 3.66
CA LEU A 98 -7.76 6.09 2.89
C LEU A 98 -7.06 6.37 1.56
N LEU A 99 -5.74 6.56 1.56
CA LEU A 99 -4.96 6.79 0.34
C LEU A 99 -5.05 5.60 -0.63
N GLY A 100 -4.94 4.37 -0.11
CA GLY A 100 -5.07 3.14 -0.88
C GLY A 100 -6.48 2.97 -1.45
N ALA A 101 -7.52 3.22 -0.66
CA ALA A 101 -8.91 3.15 -1.11
C ALA A 101 -9.21 4.20 -2.20
N ILE A 102 -8.73 5.43 -2.02
CA ILE A 102 -8.82 6.50 -3.03
C ILE A 102 -8.08 6.07 -4.31
N GLY A 103 -6.86 5.55 -4.18
CA GLY A 103 -6.07 5.03 -5.31
C GLY A 103 -6.81 3.94 -6.09
N ILE A 104 -7.39 2.96 -5.40
CA ILE A 104 -8.17 1.87 -6.02
C ILE A 104 -9.45 2.42 -6.66
N PHE A 105 -10.16 3.34 -6.00
CA PHE A 105 -11.37 3.95 -6.54
C PHE A 105 -11.09 4.73 -7.83
N LEU A 106 -10.03 5.54 -7.85
CA LEU A 106 -9.60 6.25 -9.07
C LEU A 106 -9.13 5.29 -10.16
N ALA A 107 -8.41 4.22 -9.80
CA ALA A 107 -8.00 3.18 -10.75
C ALA A 107 -9.20 2.55 -11.46
N ARG A 108 -10.29 2.28 -10.72
CA ARG A 108 -11.53 1.72 -11.24
C ARG A 108 -12.33 2.72 -12.08
N ARG A 109 -12.39 4.00 -11.67
CA ARG A 109 -13.24 5.02 -12.33
C ARG A 109 -12.59 5.69 -13.54
N ARG A 110 -11.27 5.87 -13.56
CA ARG A 110 -10.55 6.53 -14.67
C ARG A 110 -9.21 5.85 -14.97
N PRO A 111 -9.21 4.70 -15.66
CA PRO A 111 -7.98 3.96 -15.89
C PRO A 111 -6.90 4.78 -16.62
N ARG A 112 -7.24 5.65 -17.58
CA ARG A 112 -6.23 6.34 -18.42
C ARG A 112 -5.36 7.40 -17.73
N ARG A 113 -5.56 7.75 -16.44
CA ARG A 113 -4.74 8.79 -15.78
C ARG A 113 -3.59 8.19 -14.95
N ARG A 114 -2.35 8.52 -15.38
CA ARG A 114 -1.08 8.31 -14.66
C ARG A 114 -1.08 8.85 -13.22
N GLY A 115 -2.00 9.74 -12.87
CA GLY A 115 -2.17 10.28 -11.51
C GLY A 115 -2.50 9.24 -10.43
N THR A 116 -2.94 8.03 -10.81
CA THR A 116 -3.30 6.99 -9.84
C THR A 116 -2.06 6.40 -9.12
N GLY A 117 -0.92 6.32 -9.80
CA GLY A 117 0.34 5.85 -9.21
C GLY A 117 0.84 6.75 -8.07
N TRP A 118 0.54 8.05 -8.12
CA TRP A 118 0.92 9.00 -7.06
C TRP A 118 0.21 8.73 -5.74
N TRP A 119 -1.02 8.21 -5.76
CA TRP A 119 -1.75 7.84 -4.54
C TRP A 119 -1.12 6.63 -3.85
N PHE A 120 -0.69 5.63 -4.62
CA PHE A 120 0.02 4.47 -4.08
C PHE A 120 1.43 4.83 -3.61
N LEU A 121 2.11 5.76 -4.31
CA LEU A 121 3.39 6.29 -3.87
C LEU A 121 3.24 7.05 -2.54
N ALA A 122 2.22 7.91 -2.43
CA ALA A 122 1.90 8.61 -1.19
C ALA A 122 1.55 7.62 -0.07
N ALA A 123 0.76 6.58 -0.33
CA ALA A 123 0.45 5.54 0.64
C ALA A 123 1.71 4.81 1.14
N GLY A 124 2.63 4.46 0.23
CA GLY A 124 3.92 3.86 0.58
C GLY A 124 4.79 4.78 1.42
N LEU A 125 4.88 6.07 1.06
CA LEU A 125 5.62 7.09 1.82
C LEU A 125 5.05 7.30 3.22
N VAL A 126 3.73 7.42 3.35
CA VAL A 126 3.07 7.55 4.65
C VAL A 126 3.29 6.28 5.48
N CYS A 127 3.20 5.09 4.89
CA CYS A 127 3.50 3.85 5.59
C CYS A 127 4.97 3.80 6.06
N LEU A 128 5.91 4.28 5.24
CA LEU A 128 7.33 4.26 5.55
C LEU A 128 7.68 5.25 6.68
N VAL A 129 7.22 6.49 6.57
CA VAL A 129 7.46 7.55 7.57
C VAL A 129 6.70 7.27 8.85
N GLY A 130 5.41 6.89 8.73
CA GLY A 130 4.56 6.62 9.88
C GLY A 130 5.00 5.40 10.69
N SER A 131 5.71 4.45 10.05
CA SER A 131 6.29 3.30 10.76
C SER A 131 7.73 3.46 11.21
N GLN A 132 8.32 4.66 11.08
CA GLN A 132 9.73 4.88 11.41
C GLN A 132 10.66 3.87 10.68
N LEU A 133 10.35 3.54 9.42
CA LEU A 133 11.03 2.55 8.58
C LEU A 133 10.85 1.07 9.00
N VAL A 134 10.16 0.77 10.10
CA VAL A 134 9.95 -0.61 10.58
C VAL A 134 9.16 -1.44 9.56
N LEU A 135 8.15 -0.85 8.91
CA LEU A 135 7.34 -1.52 7.89
C LEU A 135 7.89 -1.30 6.46
N TYR A 136 9.21 -1.17 6.28
CA TYR A 136 9.82 -1.03 4.95
C TYR A 136 9.38 -2.13 3.94
N PRO A 137 9.35 -3.43 4.29
CA PRO A 137 8.92 -4.47 3.36
C PRO A 137 7.47 -4.29 2.89
N VAL A 138 6.61 -3.74 3.75
CA VAL A 138 5.20 -3.48 3.44
C VAL A 138 5.08 -2.23 2.57
N ALA A 139 5.81 -1.17 2.89
CA ALA A 139 5.90 0.04 2.07
C ALA A 139 6.38 -0.26 0.64
N PHE A 140 7.30 -1.22 0.49
CA PHE A 140 7.79 -1.67 -0.82
C PHE A 140 6.66 -2.18 -1.74
N LEU A 141 5.65 -2.87 -1.22
CA LEU A 141 4.50 -3.33 -2.02
C LEU A 141 3.70 -2.16 -2.61
N PHE A 142 3.57 -1.07 -1.85
CA PHE A 142 2.95 0.16 -2.34
C PHE A 142 3.81 0.85 -3.40
N PHE A 143 5.13 0.87 -3.24
CA PHE A 143 6.04 1.41 -4.24
C PHE A 143 6.08 0.58 -5.52
N VAL A 144 6.03 -0.76 -5.43
CA VAL A 144 5.89 -1.65 -6.59
C VAL A 144 4.58 -1.35 -7.32
N SER A 145 3.48 -1.20 -6.59
CA SER A 145 2.18 -0.83 -7.18
C SER A 145 2.27 0.52 -7.89
N ALA A 146 2.86 1.53 -7.26
CA ALA A 146 3.07 2.85 -7.84
C ALA A 146 3.97 2.82 -9.09
N GLY A 147 5.06 2.05 -9.04
CA GLY A 147 5.99 1.85 -10.13
C GLY A 147 5.35 1.18 -11.34
N LEU A 148 4.55 0.14 -11.11
CA LEU A 148 3.78 -0.52 -12.18
C LEU A 148 2.78 0.46 -12.84
N PHE A 149 2.08 1.28 -12.03
CA PHE A 149 1.19 2.32 -12.54
C PHE A 149 1.93 3.45 -13.29
N ALA A 150 3.18 3.75 -12.93
CA ALA A 150 3.99 4.81 -13.57
C ALA A 150 4.70 4.33 -14.85
N LEU A 151 5.19 3.09 -14.86
CA LEU A 151 5.96 2.51 -15.96
C LEU A 151 5.07 1.97 -17.10
N ARG A 152 3.78 1.72 -16.85
CA ARG A 152 2.87 1.33 -17.93
C ARG A 152 2.65 2.50 -18.89
N LYS A 153 3.16 2.35 -20.11
CA LYS A 153 2.89 3.27 -21.23
C LYS A 153 1.38 3.30 -21.48
N PRO A 154 0.77 4.49 -21.69
CA PRO A 154 -0.57 4.59 -22.23
C PRO A 154 -0.60 3.82 -23.56
N ASP A 155 -1.57 2.93 -23.75
CA ASP A 155 -1.71 2.21 -25.03
C ASP A 155 -1.72 3.22 -26.19
N PRO A 156 -0.80 3.09 -27.16
CA PRO A 156 -0.76 3.94 -28.34
C PRO A 156 -1.83 3.45 -29.32
N GLY A 157 -3.10 3.77 -29.04
CA GLY A 157 -4.20 3.20 -29.82
C GLY A 157 -5.50 3.99 -29.89
N SER A 158 -5.59 5.18 -29.29
CA SER A 158 -6.75 6.05 -29.55
C SER A 158 -6.32 7.50 -29.56
N ASN A 159 -6.20 8.04 -30.77
CA ASN A 159 -6.18 9.48 -31.01
C ASN A 159 -7.43 10.14 -30.39
N PRO A 160 -7.35 11.44 -30.06
CA PRO A 160 -8.52 12.23 -29.68
C PRO A 160 -9.59 12.25 -30.78
#